data_AF-A0AA37RW08-F1
#
_entry.id   AF-A0AA37RW08-F1
#
_cell.length_a   1.000
_cell.length_b   1.000
_cell.length_c   1.000
_cell.angle_alpha   90.00
_cell.angle_beta   90.00
_cell.angle_gamma   90.00
#
_symmetry.space_group_name_H-M   'P 1'
#
loop_
_entity.id
_entity.type
_entity.pdbx_description
1 polymer ?
#
loop_
_entity_poly.entity_id
_entity_poly.type
_entity_poly.pdbx_seq_one_letter_code
_entity_poly.pdbx_strand_id
1 'polypeptide(L)'
;MSFVSSKELAYNPVAKPEDPKEMWDLYYKSWEDQIRGKNIKVYEEHCSAKLRACLVGDPFSVYYPKMTVEMEALLKDNSPELIELWGKNGNQAIRDLDPELYEGICSNIEDRDRKYEQAGLTVIRNKVGWYPDEIVDFNAAEGGTKYLSIYNGAVWQMARNALLITQCAGPTKPAEPAARAATVALIEEDPNAFMAPFINREPNPTSAMGFAGLDLCDFRQMPNKTILFNYGAASEAAIQQVCANGEGAPAGWPRGRDLFMRLLSELGFKAETMWFDSNLTYHQDCFMMNLEDGICGLPGDHKMGKWGDTLPDCIKDWEILPLPLEDIARGVANSTTLGDGRIFMDSSCTKTMQMLEKKGYEPIPIDYQNCWQTFHSGIDCSDANIWREND
;
A
#
# COMPACT_ATOMS: atom_id res chain seq x y z
N MET A 1 -4.52 28.71 -8.02
CA MET A 1 -3.10 28.48 -7.69
C MET A 1 -2.57 27.50 -8.71
N SER A 2 -1.38 27.73 -9.26
CA SER A 2 -0.74 26.73 -10.11
C SER A 2 -0.51 25.46 -9.30
N PHE A 3 -0.70 24.33 -9.96
CA PHE A 3 -0.37 23.03 -9.42
C PHE A 3 1.14 22.95 -9.16
N VAL A 4 1.56 22.73 -7.92
CA VAL A 4 2.97 22.42 -7.58
C VAL A 4 3.07 20.90 -7.48
N SER A 5 3.95 20.29 -8.27
CA SER A 5 4.11 18.84 -8.30
C SER A 5 4.93 18.32 -7.12
N SER A 6 4.81 17.03 -6.80
CA SER A 6 5.63 16.38 -5.77
C SER A 6 7.12 16.47 -6.10
N LYS A 7 7.49 16.37 -7.37
CA LYS A 7 8.87 16.55 -7.83
C LYS A 7 9.35 17.99 -7.64
N GLU A 8 8.54 18.98 -7.99
CA GLU A 8 8.88 20.39 -7.76
C GLU A 8 9.11 20.67 -6.26
N LEU A 9 8.22 20.17 -5.39
CA LEU A 9 8.35 20.27 -3.93
C LEU A 9 9.58 19.53 -3.38
N ALA A 10 10.01 18.43 -4.00
CA ALA A 10 11.18 17.69 -3.56
C ALA A 10 12.48 18.50 -3.70
N TYR A 11 12.53 19.41 -4.68
CA TYR A 11 13.69 20.28 -4.94
C TYR A 11 13.50 21.70 -4.43
N ASN A 12 12.25 22.17 -4.35
CA ASN A 12 11.88 23.51 -3.90
C ASN A 12 10.79 23.41 -2.83
N PRO A 13 11.10 22.83 -1.65
CA PRO A 13 10.12 22.67 -0.60
C PRO A 13 9.67 24.03 -0.05
N VAL A 14 8.51 24.04 0.60
CA VAL A 14 8.08 25.17 1.43
C VAL A 14 9.12 25.37 2.53
N ALA A 15 9.49 26.62 2.84
CA ALA A 15 10.45 26.91 3.90
C ALA A 15 10.02 26.27 5.23
N LYS A 16 10.89 25.43 5.82
CA LYS A 16 10.65 24.78 7.12
C LYS A 16 10.90 25.82 8.23
N PRO A 17 9.89 26.20 9.04
CA PRO A 17 10.08 27.12 10.16
C PRO A 17 11.06 26.55 11.18
N GLU A 18 11.85 27.43 11.83
CA GLU A 18 12.75 27.04 12.91
C GLU A 18 12.02 26.88 14.25
N ASP A 19 10.93 27.65 14.45
CA ASP A 19 10.08 27.49 15.63
C ASP A 19 9.26 26.19 15.50
N PRO A 20 9.34 25.27 16.48
CA PRO A 20 8.66 23.98 16.39
C PRO A 20 7.14 24.11 16.25
N LYS A 21 6.53 25.09 16.94
CA LYS A 21 5.07 25.27 16.88
C LYS A 21 4.66 25.76 15.50
N GLU A 22 5.33 26.77 14.96
CA GLU A 22 5.06 27.27 13.60
C GLU A 22 5.26 26.18 12.54
N MET A 23 6.30 25.35 12.69
CA MET A 23 6.55 24.21 11.80
C MET A 23 5.38 23.23 11.81
N TRP A 24 4.93 22.80 12.99
CA TRP A 24 3.83 21.85 13.12
C TRP A 24 2.48 22.45 12.68
N ASP A 25 2.22 23.72 13.01
CA ASP A 25 1.01 24.42 12.58
C ASP A 25 0.93 24.49 11.03
N LEU A 26 2.04 24.83 10.37
CA LEU A 26 2.13 24.82 8.90
C LEU A 26 1.93 23.42 8.33
N TYR A 27 2.61 22.42 8.90
CA TYR A 27 2.54 21.04 8.45
C TYR A 27 1.11 20.51 8.53
N TYR A 28 0.44 20.64 9.69
CA TYR A 28 -0.93 20.19 9.88
C TYR A 28 -1.91 20.94 8.98
N LYS A 29 -1.78 22.26 8.89
CA LYS A 29 -2.63 23.07 8.02
C LYS A 29 -2.55 22.61 6.56
N SER A 30 -1.38 22.22 6.08
CA SER A 30 -1.20 21.75 4.70
C SER A 30 -2.01 20.48 4.38
N TRP A 31 -2.22 19.61 5.37
CA TRP A 31 -3.08 18.43 5.26
C TRP A 31 -4.56 18.80 5.37
N GLU A 32 -4.94 19.59 6.38
CA GLU A 32 -6.33 19.95 6.60
C GLU A 32 -6.96 20.74 5.44
N ASP A 33 -6.21 21.67 4.84
CA ASP A 33 -6.65 22.46 3.67
C ASP A 33 -6.98 21.58 2.46
N GLN A 34 -6.48 20.33 2.44
CA GLN A 34 -6.81 19.37 1.40
C GLN A 34 -8.18 18.71 1.58
N ILE A 35 -8.77 18.78 2.77
CA ILE A 35 -9.98 18.01 3.15
C ILE A 35 -11.14 18.91 3.56
N ARG A 36 -10.90 19.88 4.45
CA ARG A 36 -11.97 20.67 5.07
C ARG A 36 -12.82 21.38 4.03
N GLY A 37 -14.15 21.20 4.10
CA GLY A 37 -15.11 21.78 3.17
C GLY A 37 -15.13 21.17 1.76
N LYS A 38 -14.44 20.04 1.52
CA LYS A 38 -14.39 19.38 0.20
C LYS A 38 -15.32 18.19 0.04
N ASN A 39 -16.12 17.86 1.06
CA ASN A 39 -17.09 16.75 1.05
C ASN A 39 -16.46 15.40 0.67
N ILE A 40 -15.25 15.13 1.17
CA ILE A 40 -14.57 13.85 0.99
C ILE A 40 -15.17 12.87 2.00
N LYS A 41 -15.77 11.78 1.53
CA LYS A 41 -16.25 10.71 2.41
C LYS A 41 -15.11 9.80 2.84
N VAL A 42 -15.22 9.25 4.04
CA VAL A 42 -14.41 8.10 4.47
C VAL A 42 -15.22 6.86 4.18
N TYR A 43 -15.03 6.27 3.01
CA TYR A 43 -15.87 5.15 2.59
C TYR A 43 -15.22 4.26 1.54
N GLU A 44 -15.12 2.96 1.80
CA GLU A 44 -14.80 1.98 0.76
C GLU A 44 -15.82 0.84 0.74
N GLU A 45 -16.46 0.67 -0.41
CA GLU A 45 -17.44 -0.38 -0.61
C GLU A 45 -16.79 -1.75 -0.84
N HIS A 46 -15.82 -1.77 -1.76
CA HIS A 46 -14.95 -2.88 -2.12
C HIS A 46 -13.78 -2.33 -2.95
N CYS A 47 -12.72 -3.13 -3.12
CA CYS A 47 -11.46 -2.71 -3.77
C CYS A 47 -11.58 -2.36 -5.25
N SER A 48 -12.70 -2.71 -5.88
CA SER A 48 -12.98 -2.43 -7.30
C SER A 48 -14.08 -1.39 -7.51
N ALA A 49 -14.63 -0.83 -6.43
CA ALA A 49 -15.63 0.22 -6.54
C ALA A 49 -14.96 1.51 -7.02
N LYS A 50 -15.77 2.42 -7.57
CA LYS A 50 -15.26 3.64 -8.20
C LYS A 50 -14.40 4.48 -7.26
N LEU A 51 -13.12 4.64 -7.58
CA LEU A 51 -12.18 5.44 -6.79
C LEU A 51 -12.43 6.93 -7.02
N ARG A 52 -12.58 7.69 -5.94
CA ARG A 52 -12.89 9.13 -5.95
C ARG A 52 -11.84 9.96 -5.22
N ALA A 53 -11.30 9.41 -4.13
CA ALA A 53 -10.24 10.06 -3.35
C ALA A 53 -9.23 9.04 -2.83
N CYS A 54 -7.96 9.42 -2.85
CA CYS A 54 -6.86 8.62 -2.31
C CYS A 54 -5.84 9.52 -1.61
N LEU A 55 -5.14 8.95 -0.63
CA LEU A 55 -3.94 9.52 -0.05
C LEU A 55 -2.73 8.81 -0.66
N VAL A 56 -1.77 9.55 -1.19
CA VAL A 56 -0.68 8.96 -1.99
C VAL A 56 0.69 9.16 -1.34
N GLY A 57 1.59 8.20 -1.54
CA GLY A 57 3.00 8.29 -1.15
C GLY A 57 3.75 9.44 -1.83
N ASP A 58 4.86 9.88 -1.24
CA ASP A 58 5.63 11.02 -1.74
C ASP A 58 7.15 10.81 -1.60
N PRO A 59 7.98 11.63 -2.29
CA PRO A 59 9.43 11.45 -2.29
C PRO A 59 10.15 12.13 -1.12
N PHE A 60 9.46 12.68 -0.12
CA PHE A 60 10.11 13.59 0.85
C PHE A 60 10.84 12.87 1.99
N SER A 61 10.56 11.58 2.20
CA SER A 61 11.28 10.72 3.14
C SER A 61 11.66 9.39 2.47
N VAL A 62 12.73 9.41 1.68
CA VAL A 62 13.19 8.23 0.91
C VAL A 62 14.57 7.81 1.38
N TYR A 63 14.59 6.77 2.21
CA TYR A 63 15.80 6.18 2.82
C TYR A 63 15.88 4.70 2.46
N TYR A 64 17.10 4.17 2.38
CA TYR A 64 17.28 2.73 2.40
C TYR A 64 16.81 2.17 3.76
N PRO A 65 15.89 1.20 3.79
CA PRO A 65 15.46 0.60 5.04
C PRO A 65 16.62 -0.04 5.79
N LYS A 66 16.70 0.18 7.11
CA LYS A 66 17.67 -0.53 7.95
C LYS A 66 17.26 -2.00 8.06
N MET A 67 18.24 -2.91 7.94
CA MET A 67 18.03 -4.34 8.17
C MET A 67 17.80 -4.63 9.66
N THR A 68 16.55 -4.51 10.09
CA THR A 68 16.05 -5.00 11.38
C THR A 68 15.59 -6.45 11.23
N VAL A 69 15.29 -7.13 12.33
CA VAL A 69 14.67 -8.48 12.31
C VAL A 69 13.42 -8.51 11.41
N GLU A 70 12.65 -7.42 11.40
CA GLU A 70 11.46 -7.30 10.55
C GLU A 70 11.83 -7.29 9.06
N MET A 71 12.81 -6.46 8.69
CA MET A 71 13.24 -6.30 7.30
C MET A 71 13.98 -7.53 6.79
N GLU A 72 14.76 -8.20 7.64
CA GLU A 72 15.38 -9.49 7.32
C GLU A 72 14.31 -10.56 7.02
N ALA A 73 13.24 -10.62 7.81
CA ALA A 73 12.15 -11.56 7.59
C ALA A 73 11.35 -11.25 6.31
N LEU A 74 11.11 -9.96 6.00
CA LEU A 74 10.44 -9.53 4.78
C LEU A 74 11.26 -9.79 3.52
N LEU A 75 12.57 -9.54 3.59
CA LEU A 75 13.46 -9.65 2.44
C LEU A 75 14.08 -11.03 2.27
N LYS A 76 13.77 -12.01 3.12
CA LYS A 76 14.44 -13.32 3.11
C LYS A 76 14.41 -14.04 1.74
N ASP A 77 13.35 -13.80 0.96
CA ASP A 77 13.13 -14.43 -0.35
C ASP A 77 13.56 -13.52 -1.53
N ASN A 78 14.18 -12.37 -1.23
CA ASN A 78 14.67 -11.42 -2.24
C ASN A 78 16.11 -11.71 -2.69
N SER A 79 16.54 -11.00 -3.74
CA SER A 79 17.90 -11.13 -4.27
C SER A 79 18.98 -10.80 -3.20
N PRO A 80 20.08 -11.58 -3.13
CA PRO A 80 21.19 -11.28 -2.22
C PRO A 80 21.77 -9.87 -2.43
N GLU A 81 21.77 -9.39 -3.67
CA GLU A 81 22.26 -8.06 -4.04
C GLU A 81 21.43 -6.94 -3.41
N LEU A 82 20.10 -7.07 -3.40
CA LEU A 82 19.21 -6.11 -2.73
C LEU A 82 19.43 -6.10 -1.22
N ILE A 83 19.54 -7.28 -0.62
CA ILE A 83 19.77 -7.44 0.83
C ILE A 83 21.11 -6.79 1.23
N GLU A 84 22.17 -7.01 0.44
CA GLU A 84 23.48 -6.40 0.68
C GLU A 84 23.43 -4.87 0.54
N LEU A 85 22.77 -4.37 -0.51
CA LEU A 85 22.60 -2.94 -0.77
C LEU A 85 21.93 -2.24 0.42
N TRP A 86 20.80 -2.78 0.88
CA TRP A 86 20.05 -2.21 2.00
C TRP A 86 20.80 -2.36 3.33
N GLY A 87 21.46 -3.50 3.56
CA GLY A 87 22.30 -3.73 4.74
C GLY A 87 23.43 -2.71 4.87
N LYS A 88 24.09 -2.37 3.76
CA LYS A 88 25.18 -1.39 3.73
C LYS A 88 24.72 0.05 3.96
N ASN A 89 23.55 0.40 3.42
CA ASN A 89 23.09 1.79 3.34
C ASN A 89 21.93 2.12 4.30
N GLY A 90 21.56 1.21 5.20
CA GLY A 90 20.41 1.37 6.09
C GLY A 90 20.33 2.73 6.80
N ASN A 91 19.16 3.36 6.74
CA ASN A 91 18.85 4.71 7.22
C ASN A 91 19.62 5.86 6.55
N GLN A 92 20.33 5.63 5.44
CA GLN A 92 20.91 6.69 4.62
C GLN A 92 19.92 7.13 3.54
N ALA A 93 19.87 8.43 3.27
CA ALA A 93 18.94 9.00 2.30
C ALA A 93 19.37 8.64 0.88
N ILE A 94 18.45 8.16 0.06
CA ILE A 94 18.76 7.76 -1.32
C ILE A 94 19.23 8.97 -2.12
N ARG A 95 18.61 10.14 -1.93
CA ARG A 95 18.98 11.39 -2.61
C ARG A 95 20.46 11.78 -2.44
N ASP A 96 21.09 11.38 -1.33
CA ASP A 96 22.47 11.73 -1.03
C ASP A 96 23.46 10.68 -1.56
N LEU A 97 23.02 9.42 -1.65
CA LEU A 97 23.85 8.29 -2.11
C LEU A 97 23.75 8.00 -3.60
N ASP A 98 22.53 8.10 -4.12
CA ASP A 98 22.16 7.83 -5.50
C ASP A 98 21.14 8.87 -5.99
N PRO A 99 21.61 10.08 -6.36
CA PRO A 99 20.75 11.15 -6.83
C PRO A 99 20.00 10.80 -8.11
N GLU A 100 20.56 9.93 -8.96
CA GLU A 100 19.93 9.51 -10.22
C GLU A 100 18.72 8.62 -9.94
N LEU A 101 18.87 7.62 -9.06
CA LEU A 101 17.75 6.80 -8.61
C LEU A 101 16.67 7.65 -7.94
N TYR A 102 17.06 8.59 -7.07
CA TYR A 102 16.11 9.49 -6.41
C TYR A 102 15.33 10.36 -7.41
N GLU A 103 16.00 10.91 -8.44
CA GLU A 103 15.33 11.65 -9.52
C GLU A 103 14.34 10.77 -10.30
N GLY A 104 14.69 9.50 -10.50
CA GLY A 104 13.81 8.48 -11.08
C GLY A 104 12.56 8.24 -10.23
N ILE A 105 12.71 8.11 -8.91
CA ILE A 105 11.61 7.96 -7.95
C ILE A 105 10.70 9.20 -7.95
N CYS A 106 11.28 10.40 -7.89
CA CYS A 106 10.53 11.66 -7.97
C CYS A 106 9.69 11.75 -9.25
N SER A 107 10.27 11.33 -10.39
CA SER A 107 9.60 11.33 -11.69
C SER A 107 8.46 10.31 -11.75
N ASN A 108 8.65 9.11 -11.18
CA ASN A 108 7.60 8.08 -11.11
C ASN A 108 6.38 8.59 -10.32
N ILE A 109 6.62 9.21 -9.16
CA ILE A 109 5.58 9.76 -8.31
C ILE A 109 4.84 10.94 -8.99
N GLU A 110 5.57 11.85 -9.64
CA GLU A 110 4.97 12.95 -10.38
C GLU A 110 4.06 12.46 -11.53
N ASP A 111 4.51 11.44 -12.28
CA ASP A 111 3.72 10.88 -13.37
C ASP A 111 2.42 10.23 -12.87
N ARG A 112 2.48 9.47 -11.75
CA ARG A 112 1.29 8.94 -11.08
C ARG A 112 0.33 10.05 -10.66
N ASP A 113 0.81 11.02 -9.89
CA ASP A 113 -0.03 12.09 -9.34
C ASP A 113 -0.74 12.87 -10.44
N ARG A 114 0.00 13.22 -11.51
CA ARG A 114 -0.54 13.92 -12.67
C ARG A 114 -1.64 13.11 -13.37
N LYS A 115 -1.41 11.81 -13.59
CA LYS A 115 -2.38 10.93 -14.27
C LYS A 115 -3.62 10.68 -13.41
N TYR A 116 -3.48 10.59 -12.10
CA TYR A 116 -4.59 10.51 -11.15
C TYR A 116 -5.51 11.72 -11.25
N GLU A 117 -4.93 12.91 -11.20
CA GLU A 117 -5.68 14.16 -11.28
C GLU A 117 -6.32 14.36 -12.65
N GLN A 118 -5.63 13.99 -13.74
CA GLN A 118 -6.20 13.98 -15.09
C GLN A 118 -7.40 13.03 -15.21
N ALA A 119 -7.41 11.92 -14.46
CA ALA A 119 -8.51 10.99 -14.42
C ALA A 119 -9.69 11.43 -13.54
N GLY A 120 -9.54 12.56 -12.82
CA GLY A 120 -10.57 13.14 -11.95
C GLY A 120 -10.50 12.70 -10.48
N LEU A 121 -9.41 12.07 -10.05
CA LEU A 121 -9.22 11.68 -8.64
C LEU A 121 -8.88 12.87 -7.76
N THR A 122 -9.43 12.88 -6.55
CA THR A 122 -8.94 13.74 -5.47
C THR A 122 -7.71 13.11 -4.84
N VAL A 123 -6.55 13.76 -5.01
CA VAL A 123 -5.27 13.31 -4.44
C VAL A 123 -4.95 14.11 -3.18
N ILE A 124 -4.79 13.42 -2.06
CA ILE A 124 -4.35 13.97 -0.77
C ILE A 124 -2.88 13.56 -0.56
N ARG A 125 -2.00 14.51 -0.24
CA ARG A 125 -0.56 14.23 -0.05
C ARG A 125 0.13 15.32 0.77
N ASN A 126 1.38 15.11 1.16
CA ASN A 126 2.19 16.16 1.76
C ASN A 126 2.41 17.31 0.75
N LYS A 127 2.10 18.55 1.14
CA LYS A 127 2.23 19.75 0.30
C LYS A 127 3.35 20.70 0.71
N VAL A 128 4.14 20.34 1.74
CA VAL A 128 5.26 21.17 2.20
C VAL A 128 6.63 20.72 1.68
N GLY A 129 6.76 19.47 1.21
CA GLY A 129 8.02 18.96 0.64
C GLY A 129 9.05 18.47 1.66
N TRP A 130 8.65 18.33 2.93
CA TRP A 130 9.48 17.77 4.01
C TRP A 130 8.58 17.15 5.09
N TYR A 131 9.21 16.38 5.97
CA TYR A 131 8.59 15.86 7.19
C TYR A 131 9.28 16.45 8.44
N PRO A 132 8.54 16.65 9.55
CA PRO A 132 9.16 16.87 10.86
C PRO A 132 10.11 15.73 11.21
N ASP A 133 11.21 16.03 11.90
CA ASP A 133 12.24 15.03 12.20
C ASP A 133 11.67 13.94 13.12
N GLU A 134 10.72 14.30 13.99
CA GLU A 134 10.00 13.37 14.86
C GLU A 134 9.17 12.33 14.09
N ILE A 135 8.73 12.64 12.86
CA ILE A 135 8.07 11.68 11.97
C ILE A 135 9.11 10.80 11.28
N VAL A 136 10.19 11.41 10.76
CA VAL A 136 11.27 10.67 10.08
C VAL A 136 11.93 9.66 11.03
N ASP A 137 12.14 10.06 12.28
CA ASP A 137 12.81 9.30 13.33
C ASP A 137 11.84 8.61 14.31
N PHE A 138 10.58 8.43 13.91
CA PHE A 138 9.53 7.84 14.76
C PHE A 138 9.95 6.50 15.41
N ASN A 139 10.71 5.66 14.67
CA ASN A 139 11.17 4.36 15.15
C ASN A 139 12.55 4.40 15.85
N ALA A 140 13.14 5.58 16.09
CA ALA A 140 14.50 5.69 16.59
C ALA A 140 14.69 5.08 17.99
N ALA A 141 13.66 5.12 18.83
CA ALA A 141 13.70 4.55 20.19
C ALA A 141 13.93 3.03 20.20
N GLU A 142 13.52 2.33 19.15
CA GLU A 142 13.70 0.89 18.97
C GLU A 142 14.93 0.57 18.09
N GLY A 143 15.71 1.59 17.72
CA GLY A 143 16.80 1.46 16.76
C GLY A 143 16.32 1.07 15.36
N GLY A 144 15.07 1.40 15.03
CA GLY A 144 14.40 0.95 13.81
C GLY A 144 14.76 1.74 12.55
N THR A 145 13.95 1.52 11.52
CA THR A 145 14.09 2.14 10.20
C THR A 145 13.49 3.55 10.19
N LYS A 146 14.14 4.49 9.50
CA LYS A 146 13.58 5.82 9.20
C LYS A 146 12.31 5.71 8.36
N TYR A 147 11.42 6.71 8.45
CA TYR A 147 10.19 6.70 7.66
C TYR A 147 10.47 6.61 6.14
N LEU A 148 9.76 5.71 5.46
CA LEU A 148 9.72 5.62 4.01
C LEU A 148 8.35 6.08 3.51
N SER A 149 8.27 7.32 3.02
CA SER A 149 7.00 7.99 2.66
C SER A 149 6.35 7.50 1.38
N ILE A 150 6.92 6.48 0.72
CA ILE A 150 6.37 5.87 -0.48
C ILE A 150 5.09 5.08 -0.17
N TYR A 151 4.99 4.50 1.04
CA TYR A 151 3.97 3.50 1.38
C TYR A 151 2.85 4.06 2.25
N ASN A 152 1.70 4.39 1.64
CA ASN A 152 0.49 4.73 2.41
C ASN A 152 -0.54 3.60 2.46
N GLY A 153 -0.63 2.73 1.44
CA GLY A 153 -1.61 1.64 1.37
C GLY A 153 -1.43 0.56 2.44
N ALA A 154 -0.21 0.42 2.96
CA ALA A 154 0.14 -0.59 3.96
C ALA A 154 -0.43 -0.31 5.38
N VAL A 155 -0.82 0.94 5.66
CA VAL A 155 -1.23 1.36 7.02
C VAL A 155 -2.66 1.88 7.08
N TRP A 156 -3.24 2.31 5.94
CA TRP A 156 -4.59 2.88 5.87
C TRP A 156 -5.45 2.23 4.80
N GLN A 157 -6.61 1.75 5.19
CA GLN A 157 -7.69 1.35 4.28
C GLN A 157 -9.04 1.63 4.93
N MET A 158 -10.09 1.70 4.12
CA MET A 158 -11.44 2.00 4.61
C MET A 158 -12.25 0.73 4.53
N ALA A 159 -13.11 0.43 5.48
CA ALA A 159 -14.08 -0.65 5.35
C ALA A 159 -15.47 -0.14 5.65
N ARG A 160 -16.25 0.12 4.58
CA ARG A 160 -17.39 1.04 4.64
C ARG A 160 -16.91 2.35 5.28
N ASN A 161 -17.61 2.85 6.29
CA ASN A 161 -17.29 4.05 7.04
C ASN A 161 -16.24 3.88 8.15
N ALA A 162 -15.58 2.72 8.24
CA ALA A 162 -14.50 2.50 9.18
C ALA A 162 -13.16 2.89 8.56
N LEU A 163 -12.38 3.75 9.20
CA LEU A 163 -10.97 3.97 8.88
C LEU A 163 -10.15 2.91 9.63
N LEU A 164 -9.64 1.93 8.90
CA LEU A 164 -8.81 0.85 9.41
C LEU A 164 -7.36 1.32 9.50
N ILE A 165 -6.75 1.12 10.67
CA ILE A 165 -5.33 1.38 10.89
C ILE A 165 -4.71 0.10 11.43
N THR A 166 -3.68 -0.41 10.77
CA THR A 166 -2.88 -1.50 11.29
C THR A 166 -1.45 -1.08 11.55
N GLN A 167 -0.68 -1.98 12.16
CA GLN A 167 0.75 -1.80 12.34
C GLN A 167 1.47 -2.73 11.37
N CYS A 168 2.08 -2.11 10.36
CA CYS A 168 2.91 -2.74 9.36
C CYS A 168 4.39 -2.79 9.83
N ALA A 169 5.29 -3.21 8.95
CA ALA A 169 6.72 -3.23 9.14
C ALA A 169 7.34 -1.84 9.32
N GLY A 170 8.51 -1.83 9.96
CA GLY A 170 9.28 -0.66 10.40
C GLY A 170 9.17 0.60 9.53
N PRO A 171 9.53 0.56 8.24
CA PRO A 171 9.59 1.76 7.41
C PRO A 171 8.25 2.47 7.21
N THR A 172 7.11 1.78 7.34
CA THR A 172 5.78 2.33 7.05
C THR A 172 5.00 2.71 8.30
N LYS A 173 5.40 2.22 9.50
CA LYS A 173 4.79 2.59 10.81
C LYS A 173 4.48 4.08 10.96
N PRO A 174 5.33 5.02 10.49
CA PRO A 174 5.06 6.45 10.65
C PRO A 174 3.99 7.01 9.69
N ALA A 175 3.46 6.25 8.74
CA ALA A 175 2.51 6.73 7.73
C ALA A 175 1.25 7.35 8.35
N GLU A 176 0.62 6.71 9.35
CA GLU A 176 -0.51 7.32 10.05
C GLU A 176 -0.14 8.56 10.86
N PRO A 177 0.89 8.51 11.73
CA PRO A 177 1.40 9.71 12.39
C PRO A 177 1.73 10.86 11.43
N ALA A 178 2.29 10.56 10.27
CA ALA A 178 2.67 11.54 9.26
C ALA A 178 1.45 12.27 8.68
N ALA A 179 0.36 11.57 8.41
CA ALA A 179 -0.86 12.13 7.84
C ALA A 179 -1.98 12.37 8.87
N ARG A 180 -1.69 12.38 10.17
CA ARG A 180 -2.74 12.43 11.22
C ARG A 180 -3.68 13.63 11.14
N ALA A 181 -3.18 14.79 10.73
CA ALA A 181 -4.04 15.97 10.52
C ALA A 181 -5.08 15.71 9.41
N ALA A 182 -4.72 14.95 8.38
CA ALA A 182 -5.66 14.50 7.36
C ALA A 182 -6.69 13.52 7.97
N THR A 183 -6.27 12.56 8.79
CA THR A 183 -7.18 11.63 9.50
C THR A 183 -8.24 12.40 10.29
N VAL A 184 -7.78 13.34 11.12
CA VAL A 184 -8.67 14.11 12.01
C VAL A 184 -9.66 14.92 11.18
N ALA A 185 -9.18 15.64 10.15
CA ALA A 185 -10.06 16.40 9.27
C ALA A 185 -11.09 15.52 8.54
N LEU A 186 -10.70 14.33 8.08
CA LEU A 186 -11.61 13.39 7.42
C LEU A 186 -12.72 12.91 8.35
N ILE A 187 -12.37 12.52 9.59
CA ILE A 187 -13.36 12.06 10.58
C ILE A 187 -14.28 13.20 11.04
N GLU A 188 -13.77 14.43 11.18
CA GLU A 188 -14.58 15.59 11.56
C GLU A 188 -15.58 16.02 10.47
N GLU A 189 -15.22 15.85 9.19
CA GLU A 189 -16.07 16.24 8.05
C GLU A 189 -17.11 15.16 7.68
N ASP A 190 -16.84 13.88 7.96
CA ASP A 190 -17.77 12.78 7.72
C ASP A 190 -18.36 12.25 9.05
N PRO A 191 -19.58 12.66 9.44
CA PRO A 191 -20.17 12.31 10.73
C PRO A 191 -20.49 10.81 10.87
N ASN A 192 -20.44 10.04 9.79
CA ASN A 192 -20.61 8.59 9.85
C ASN A 192 -19.28 7.86 10.02
N ALA A 193 -18.16 8.53 9.77
CA ALA A 193 -16.85 7.92 9.83
C ALA A 193 -16.44 7.63 11.28
N PHE A 194 -15.72 6.53 11.47
CA PHE A 194 -15.10 6.21 12.76
C PHE A 194 -13.76 5.51 12.56
N MET A 195 -12.90 5.59 13.57
CA MET A 195 -11.59 4.93 13.54
C MET A 195 -11.69 3.52 14.13
N ALA A 196 -11.01 2.58 13.49
CA ALA A 196 -10.91 1.18 13.87
C ALA A 196 -9.43 0.78 13.95
N PRO A 197 -8.68 1.27 14.96
CA PRO A 197 -7.27 0.95 15.11
C PRO A 197 -7.08 -0.49 15.55
N PHE A 198 -6.08 -1.14 14.97
CA PHE A 198 -5.59 -2.43 15.42
C PHE A 198 -4.53 -2.27 16.52
N ILE A 199 -4.23 -3.36 17.22
CA ILE A 199 -3.29 -3.30 18.35
C ILE A 199 -1.91 -2.84 17.91
N ASN A 200 -1.32 -1.97 18.73
CA ASN A 200 0.06 -1.57 18.54
C ASN A 200 0.98 -2.78 18.65
N ARG A 201 2.02 -2.80 17.82
CA ARG A 201 3.03 -3.85 17.84
C ARG A 201 3.85 -3.79 19.13
N GLU A 202 4.43 -4.93 19.50
CA GLU A 202 5.39 -4.99 20.60
C GLU A 202 6.71 -4.25 20.27
N PRO A 203 7.38 -3.60 21.26
CA PRO A 203 8.58 -2.78 21.02
C PRO A 203 9.83 -3.52 20.53
N ASN A 204 9.84 -4.86 20.58
CA ASN A 204 10.94 -5.68 20.10
C ASN A 204 10.39 -6.94 19.41
N PRO A 205 10.00 -6.81 18.15
CA PRO A 205 9.31 -7.90 17.49
C PRO A 205 10.27 -9.00 17.05
N THR A 206 9.74 -10.22 17.02
CA THR A 206 10.50 -11.44 16.72
C THR A 206 10.26 -11.99 15.31
N SER A 207 9.38 -11.34 14.55
CA SER A 207 9.01 -11.70 13.17
C SER A 207 8.75 -10.43 12.34
N ALA A 208 8.49 -10.56 11.04
CA ALA A 208 8.13 -9.44 10.16
C ALA A 208 6.96 -8.59 10.70
N MET A 209 5.95 -9.26 11.29
CA MET A 209 4.69 -8.64 11.73
C MET A 209 4.48 -8.68 13.26
N GLY A 210 5.43 -9.20 14.03
CA GLY A 210 5.31 -9.32 15.48
C GLY A 210 4.26 -10.34 15.94
N PHE A 211 3.73 -10.18 17.15
CA PHE A 211 2.88 -11.19 17.81
C PHE A 211 1.43 -11.23 17.33
N ALA A 212 0.99 -10.27 16.53
CA ALA A 212 -0.37 -10.22 16.02
C ALA A 212 -0.51 -9.43 14.73
N GLY A 213 0.59 -8.91 14.16
CA GLY A 213 0.51 -7.92 13.09
C GLY A 213 -0.15 -8.46 11.83
N LEU A 214 -0.66 -7.49 11.09
CA LEU A 214 -1.41 -7.65 9.87
C LEU A 214 -1.09 -6.45 9.00
N ASP A 215 -0.65 -6.70 7.77
CA ASP A 215 -0.52 -5.68 6.75
C ASP A 215 -1.87 -5.53 6.03
N LEU A 216 -2.26 -4.29 5.74
CA LEU A 216 -3.47 -4.03 4.97
C LEU A 216 -3.31 -4.43 3.50
N CYS A 217 -2.08 -4.50 3.00
CA CYS A 217 -1.77 -5.00 1.66
C CYS A 217 -2.12 -6.50 1.46
N ASP A 218 -2.43 -7.23 2.54
CA ASP A 218 -2.73 -8.68 2.55
C ASP A 218 -4.21 -9.03 2.62
N PHE A 219 -5.11 -8.05 2.51
CA PHE A 219 -6.52 -8.35 2.30
C PHE A 219 -7.20 -7.47 1.27
N ARG A 220 -8.32 -7.97 0.76
CA ARG A 220 -9.21 -7.27 -0.15
C ARG A 220 -10.63 -7.31 0.33
N GLN A 221 -11.29 -6.16 0.24
CA GLN A 221 -12.72 -6.06 0.42
C GLN A 221 -13.40 -6.43 -0.88
N MET A 222 -14.13 -7.53 -0.84
CA MET A 222 -14.88 -8.05 -1.97
C MET A 222 -16.33 -7.50 -1.95
N PRO A 223 -16.99 -7.36 -3.12
CA PRO A 223 -18.33 -6.77 -3.24
C PRO A 223 -19.39 -7.36 -2.30
N ASN A 224 -19.30 -8.66 -1.99
CA ASN A 224 -20.24 -9.38 -1.13
C ASN A 224 -19.95 -9.25 0.38
N LYS A 225 -19.27 -8.18 0.83
CA LYS A 225 -18.78 -7.99 2.20
C LYS A 225 -17.90 -9.14 2.71
N THR A 226 -17.13 -9.75 1.82
CA THR A 226 -16.06 -10.67 2.23
C THR A 226 -14.75 -9.91 2.30
N ILE A 227 -14.01 -10.08 3.37
CA ILE A 227 -12.59 -9.77 3.39
C ILE A 227 -11.86 -11.04 2.95
N LEU A 228 -11.26 -10.99 1.77
CA LEU A 228 -10.38 -12.06 1.29
C LEU A 228 -8.97 -11.78 1.81
N PHE A 229 -8.52 -12.58 2.76
CA PHE A 229 -7.13 -12.55 3.25
C PHE A 229 -6.27 -13.48 2.41
N ASN A 230 -5.10 -12.99 1.97
CA ASN A 230 -4.14 -13.82 1.26
C ASN A 230 -2.82 -13.91 2.01
N TYR A 231 -2.29 -15.12 2.11
CA TYR A 231 -1.03 -15.36 2.79
C TYR A 231 -0.03 -16.05 1.87
N GLY A 232 1.17 -15.48 1.80
CA GLY A 232 2.28 -16.08 1.08
C GLY A 232 2.87 -17.26 1.85
N ALA A 233 3.09 -18.38 1.15
CA ALA A 233 3.88 -19.50 1.63
C ALA A 233 4.75 -20.07 0.50
N ALA A 234 5.96 -20.52 0.81
CA ALA A 234 6.86 -21.07 -0.21
C ALA A 234 6.49 -22.49 -0.67
N SER A 235 5.60 -23.17 0.06
CA SER A 235 5.08 -24.51 -0.26
C SER A 235 3.85 -24.86 0.59
N GLU A 236 3.10 -25.89 0.22
CA GLU A 236 1.99 -26.42 1.03
C GLU A 236 2.45 -26.90 2.43
N ALA A 237 3.67 -27.43 2.54
CA ALA A 237 4.23 -27.83 3.84
C ALA A 237 4.48 -26.62 4.75
N ALA A 238 4.88 -25.47 4.18
CA ALA A 238 5.12 -24.24 4.93
C ALA A 238 3.84 -23.64 5.51
N ILE A 239 2.67 -23.88 4.89
CA ILE A 239 1.37 -23.38 5.38
C ILE A 239 1.11 -23.85 6.82
N GLN A 240 1.46 -25.10 7.14
CA GLN A 240 1.26 -25.62 8.49
C GLN A 240 2.10 -24.88 9.53
N GLN A 241 3.34 -24.51 9.17
CA GLN A 241 4.22 -23.72 10.02
C GLN A 241 3.63 -22.32 10.22
N VAL A 242 3.24 -21.62 9.14
CA VAL A 242 2.61 -20.30 9.24
C VAL A 242 1.34 -20.35 10.09
N CYS A 243 0.49 -21.38 9.96
CA CYS A 243 -0.69 -21.51 10.80
C CYS A 243 -0.36 -21.73 12.29
N ALA A 244 0.74 -22.43 12.59
CA ALA A 244 1.12 -22.79 13.96
C ALA A 244 1.83 -21.66 14.70
N ASN A 245 2.73 -20.95 14.03
CA ASN A 245 3.59 -19.94 14.65
C ASN A 245 3.78 -18.67 13.81
N GLY A 246 3.08 -18.57 12.67
CA GLY A 246 3.13 -17.49 11.66
C GLY A 246 4.51 -17.03 11.21
N GLU A 247 5.53 -17.86 11.43
CA GLU A 247 6.80 -17.73 10.75
C GLU A 247 6.59 -18.02 9.27
N GLY A 248 7.15 -17.16 8.43
CA GLY A 248 7.23 -17.41 7.00
C GLY A 248 6.17 -16.74 6.14
N ALA A 249 5.15 -16.12 6.74
CA ALA A 249 4.27 -15.20 6.03
C ALA A 249 4.82 -13.77 6.14
N PRO A 250 5.29 -13.18 5.04
CA PRO A 250 6.01 -11.90 5.06
C PRO A 250 5.16 -10.76 5.62
N ALA A 251 3.84 -10.81 5.47
CA ALA A 251 2.99 -9.63 5.57
C ALA A 251 1.73 -9.80 6.46
N GLY A 252 1.56 -10.95 7.07
CA GLY A 252 0.45 -11.16 7.99
C GLY A 252 0.35 -12.61 8.36
N TRP A 253 -0.26 -12.90 9.50
CA TRP A 253 -0.50 -14.27 9.90
C TRP A 253 -1.97 -14.47 10.33
N PRO A 254 -2.52 -15.70 10.23
CA PRO A 254 -3.95 -15.94 10.44
C PRO A 254 -4.51 -15.46 11.79
N ARG A 255 -3.68 -15.40 12.84
CA ARG A 255 -4.09 -14.90 14.15
C ARG A 255 -4.42 -13.40 14.14
N GLY A 256 -3.65 -12.59 13.40
CA GLY A 256 -3.90 -11.16 13.26
C GLY A 256 -5.26 -10.90 12.61
N ARG A 257 -5.55 -11.64 11.53
CA ARG A 257 -6.88 -11.70 10.91
C ARG A 257 -7.96 -12.07 11.91
N ASP A 258 -7.79 -13.16 12.65
CA ASP A 258 -8.83 -13.65 13.59
C ASP A 258 -9.16 -12.63 14.68
N LEU A 259 -8.17 -11.86 15.13
CA LEU A 259 -8.37 -10.75 16.05
C LEU A 259 -9.11 -9.59 15.37
N PHE A 260 -8.68 -9.18 14.18
CA PHE A 260 -9.27 -8.02 13.52
C PHE A 260 -10.70 -8.30 13.00
N MET A 261 -10.95 -9.54 12.56
CA MET A 261 -12.27 -9.98 12.12
C MET A 261 -13.32 -9.95 13.23
N ARG A 262 -12.93 -10.00 14.52
CA ARG A 262 -13.90 -9.77 15.61
C ARG A 262 -14.52 -8.37 15.53
N LEU A 263 -13.75 -7.38 15.09
CA LEU A 263 -14.26 -6.03 14.86
C LEU A 263 -15.00 -5.95 13.52
N LEU A 264 -14.40 -6.44 12.44
CA LEU A 264 -14.99 -6.32 11.09
C LEU A 264 -16.31 -7.09 10.95
N SER A 265 -16.51 -8.19 11.69
CA SER A 265 -17.78 -8.91 11.70
C SER A 265 -18.93 -8.13 12.33
N GLU A 266 -18.67 -7.21 13.26
CA GLU A 266 -19.69 -6.27 13.77
C GLU A 266 -20.16 -5.29 12.67
N LEU A 267 -19.31 -5.05 11.66
CA LEU A 267 -19.63 -4.27 10.45
C LEU A 267 -20.28 -5.11 9.34
N GLY A 268 -20.54 -6.39 9.64
CA GLY A 268 -21.19 -7.34 8.73
C GLY A 268 -20.24 -7.96 7.71
N PHE A 269 -18.92 -7.89 7.91
CA PHE A 269 -17.97 -8.60 7.07
C PHE A 269 -17.79 -10.05 7.50
N LYS A 270 -17.61 -10.92 6.50
CA LYS A 270 -17.11 -12.29 6.67
C LYS A 270 -15.68 -12.38 6.13
N ALA A 271 -14.95 -13.42 6.52
CA ALA A 271 -13.58 -13.65 6.03
C ALA A 271 -13.48 -14.94 5.22
N GLU A 272 -12.69 -14.90 4.17
CA GLU A 272 -12.18 -16.08 3.47
C GLU A 272 -10.65 -15.98 3.39
N THR A 273 -9.99 -17.10 3.09
CA THR A 273 -8.52 -17.14 3.02
C THR A 273 -8.06 -17.92 1.82
N MET A 274 -7.06 -17.38 1.13
CA MET A 274 -6.34 -18.05 0.07
C MET A 274 -4.84 -17.99 0.35
N TRP A 275 -4.13 -19.06 0.01
CA TRP A 275 -2.68 -19.14 0.16
C TRP A 275 -2.05 -19.02 -1.21
N PHE A 276 -1.02 -18.20 -1.35
CA PHE A 276 -0.30 -18.02 -2.60
C PHE A 276 1.17 -18.42 -2.50
N ASP A 277 1.76 -18.72 -3.65
CA ASP A 277 3.18 -19.05 -3.77
C ASP A 277 4.02 -17.80 -3.53
N SER A 278 4.65 -17.72 -2.36
CA SER A 278 5.49 -16.57 -1.99
C SER A 278 6.77 -16.46 -2.82
N ASN A 279 7.10 -17.46 -3.64
CA ASN A 279 8.19 -17.36 -4.61
C ASN A 279 7.84 -16.46 -5.80
N LEU A 280 6.55 -16.13 -6.00
CA LEU A 280 6.10 -15.22 -7.06
C LEU A 280 6.12 -13.76 -6.61
N THR A 281 5.75 -13.51 -5.36
CA THR A 281 5.55 -12.17 -4.79
C THR A 281 5.36 -12.27 -3.27
N TYR A 282 5.22 -11.13 -2.58
CA TYR A 282 5.22 -11.09 -1.11
C TYR A 282 3.91 -10.60 -0.47
N HIS A 283 3.10 -9.80 -1.17
CA HIS A 283 1.77 -9.34 -0.70
C HIS A 283 0.65 -9.77 -1.63
N GLN A 284 -0.58 -9.77 -1.10
CA GLN A 284 -1.78 -9.96 -1.91
C GLN A 284 -1.89 -8.93 -3.04
N ASP A 285 -1.61 -7.67 -2.75
CA ASP A 285 -1.71 -6.58 -3.72
C ASP A 285 -0.67 -6.66 -4.84
N CYS A 286 0.37 -7.48 -4.68
CA CYS A 286 1.35 -7.79 -5.71
C CYS A 286 1.09 -9.17 -6.35
N PHE A 287 0.02 -9.86 -5.95
CA PHE A 287 -0.39 -11.18 -6.43
C PHE A 287 -1.70 -11.13 -7.24
N MET A 288 -2.72 -10.46 -6.68
CA MET A 288 -4.08 -10.40 -7.21
C MET A 288 -4.38 -8.99 -7.72
N MET A 289 -4.58 -8.88 -9.03
CA MET A 289 -4.96 -7.63 -9.67
C MET A 289 -6.47 -7.38 -9.54
N ASN A 290 -6.85 -6.26 -8.93
CA ASN A 290 -8.25 -5.83 -8.88
C ASN A 290 -8.65 -5.19 -10.22
N LEU A 291 -9.80 -5.57 -10.77
CA LEU A 291 -10.32 -5.04 -12.04
C LEU A 291 -11.71 -4.43 -11.85
N GLU A 292 -12.74 -5.27 -11.80
CA GLU A 292 -14.12 -4.90 -11.53
C GLU A 292 -14.86 -6.07 -10.84
N ASP A 293 -16.09 -5.87 -10.37
CA ASP A 293 -16.87 -6.97 -9.79
C ASP A 293 -17.06 -8.10 -10.81
N GLY A 294 -16.68 -9.33 -10.43
CA GLY A 294 -16.79 -10.50 -11.28
C GLY A 294 -15.54 -10.83 -12.11
N ILE A 295 -14.48 -10.03 -12.05
CA ILE A 295 -13.19 -10.33 -12.72
C ILE A 295 -11.98 -9.90 -11.88
N CYS A 296 -10.97 -10.74 -11.84
CA CYS A 296 -9.68 -10.39 -11.26
C CYS A 296 -8.52 -10.97 -12.08
N GLY A 297 -7.32 -10.44 -11.88
CA GLY A 297 -6.10 -11.03 -12.43
C GLY A 297 -5.40 -11.90 -11.39
N LEU A 298 -4.94 -13.08 -11.80
CA LEU A 298 -4.09 -13.98 -11.02
C LEU A 298 -2.90 -14.44 -11.88
N PRO A 299 -1.79 -14.90 -11.29
CA PRO A 299 -0.63 -15.39 -12.05
C PRO A 299 -1.03 -16.45 -13.08
N GLY A 300 -0.62 -16.27 -14.33
CA GLY A 300 -0.95 -17.13 -15.47
C GLY A 300 -0.16 -18.44 -15.52
N ASP A 301 0.18 -19.02 -14.36
CA ASP A 301 0.69 -20.37 -14.27
C ASP A 301 -0.47 -21.39 -14.23
N HIS A 302 -0.13 -22.68 -14.16
CA HIS A 302 -1.13 -23.75 -14.11
C HIS A 302 -1.91 -23.83 -12.78
N LYS A 303 -1.49 -23.10 -11.75
CA LYS A 303 -2.08 -23.11 -10.41
C LYS A 303 -2.80 -21.80 -10.08
N MET A 304 -2.72 -20.79 -10.94
CA MET A 304 -3.11 -19.42 -10.63
C MET A 304 -2.28 -18.81 -9.48
N GLY A 305 -1.04 -19.27 -9.33
CA GLY A 305 -0.12 -18.89 -8.25
C GLY A 305 -0.60 -19.18 -6.82
N LYS A 306 -1.66 -19.98 -6.65
CA LYS A 306 -2.21 -20.37 -5.35
C LYS A 306 -1.80 -21.78 -4.91
N TRP A 307 -1.90 -22.02 -3.61
CA TRP A 307 -1.88 -23.35 -3.01
C TRP A 307 -3.30 -23.90 -2.83
N GLY A 308 -3.45 -25.22 -2.91
CA GLY A 308 -4.75 -25.91 -2.87
C GLY A 308 -5.50 -25.92 -4.20
N ASP A 309 -6.62 -26.63 -4.24
CA ASP A 309 -7.31 -27.00 -5.49
C ASP A 309 -8.47 -26.06 -5.87
N THR A 310 -9.10 -25.40 -4.90
CA THR A 310 -10.31 -24.57 -5.14
C THR A 310 -10.03 -23.08 -4.96
N LEU A 311 -10.81 -22.24 -5.65
CA LEU A 311 -10.88 -20.81 -5.39
C LEU A 311 -11.81 -20.55 -4.19
N PRO A 312 -11.60 -19.45 -3.43
CA PRO A 312 -12.54 -18.97 -2.42
C PRO A 312 -13.94 -18.71 -3.00
N ASP A 313 -14.99 -18.91 -2.19
CA ASP A 313 -16.38 -18.71 -2.58
C ASP A 313 -16.66 -17.29 -3.07
N CYS A 314 -15.93 -16.29 -2.56
CA CYS A 314 -16.09 -14.91 -2.99
C CYS A 314 -15.61 -14.62 -4.43
N ILE A 315 -14.80 -15.50 -5.03
CA ILE A 315 -14.25 -15.33 -6.40
C ILE A 315 -14.32 -16.58 -7.28
N LYS A 316 -14.88 -17.71 -6.81
CA LYS A 316 -14.87 -18.98 -7.56
C LYS A 316 -15.58 -18.94 -8.91
N ASP A 317 -16.56 -18.03 -9.04
CA ASP A 317 -17.37 -17.86 -10.25
C ASP A 317 -16.92 -16.64 -11.07
N TRP A 318 -15.82 -15.98 -10.68
CA TRP A 318 -15.28 -14.82 -11.38
C TRP A 318 -14.50 -15.25 -12.62
N GLU A 319 -14.44 -14.36 -13.61
CA GLU A 319 -13.46 -14.49 -14.68
C GLU A 319 -12.05 -14.23 -14.13
N ILE A 320 -11.10 -15.10 -14.48
CA ILE A 320 -9.69 -14.94 -14.12
C ILE A 320 -8.91 -14.50 -15.36
N LEU A 321 -8.32 -13.30 -15.31
CA LEU A 321 -7.35 -12.83 -16.29
C LEU A 321 -5.97 -13.45 -15.97
N PRO A 322 -5.40 -14.29 -16.85
CA PRO A 322 -4.12 -14.94 -16.56
C PRO A 322 -2.95 -13.98 -16.77
N LEU A 323 -2.43 -13.41 -15.68
CA LEU A 323 -1.36 -12.42 -15.70
C LEU A 323 -0.01 -13.07 -16.08
N PRO A 324 0.68 -12.61 -17.14
CA PRO A 324 2.01 -13.12 -17.48
C PRO A 324 2.96 -13.04 -16.28
N LEU A 325 3.70 -14.12 -15.98
CA LEU A 325 4.61 -14.15 -14.82
C LEU A 325 5.70 -13.07 -14.89
N GLU A 326 6.12 -12.70 -16.09
CA GLU A 326 7.04 -11.58 -16.31
C GLU A 326 6.45 -10.21 -15.96
N ASP A 327 5.14 -10.02 -16.11
CA ASP A 327 4.44 -8.81 -15.73
C ASP A 327 4.16 -8.82 -14.21
N ILE A 328 3.92 -10.00 -13.60
CA ILE A 328 3.89 -10.16 -12.14
C ILE A 328 5.22 -9.71 -11.52
N ALA A 329 6.35 -10.14 -12.07
CA ALA A 329 7.68 -9.71 -11.61
C ALA A 329 7.93 -8.19 -11.79
N ARG A 330 7.15 -7.51 -12.64
CA ARG A 330 7.18 -6.06 -12.86
C ARG A 330 6.15 -5.29 -12.03
N GLY A 331 5.36 -6.00 -11.20
CA GLY A 331 4.38 -5.39 -10.31
C GLY A 331 3.01 -5.15 -10.93
N VAL A 332 2.64 -5.88 -11.99
CA VAL A 332 1.36 -5.65 -12.69
C VAL A 332 0.12 -5.78 -11.79
N ALA A 333 0.17 -6.68 -10.80
CA ALA A 333 -0.95 -6.87 -9.88
C ALA A 333 -1.10 -5.69 -8.91
N ASN A 334 -0.03 -4.93 -8.67
CA ASN A 334 -0.01 -3.74 -7.82
C ASN A 334 -0.45 -2.47 -8.58
N SER A 335 -1.45 -2.68 -9.43
CA SER A 335 -2.15 -1.67 -10.22
C SER A 335 -3.39 -1.16 -9.47
N THR A 336 -3.83 0.05 -9.80
CA THR A 336 -5.02 0.65 -9.20
C THR A 336 -6.14 0.79 -10.24
N THR A 337 -7.23 0.05 -10.05
CA THR A 337 -8.47 0.24 -10.83
C THR A 337 -9.24 1.46 -10.36
N LEU A 338 -9.81 2.21 -11.32
CA LEU A 338 -10.74 3.30 -11.07
C LEU A 338 -12.18 2.83 -10.88
N GLY A 339 -12.49 1.55 -11.10
CA GLY A 339 -13.84 1.01 -11.01
C GLY A 339 -14.78 1.41 -12.16
N ASP A 340 -14.23 1.99 -13.23
CA ASP A 340 -14.98 2.40 -14.44
C ASP A 340 -14.32 1.90 -15.74
N GLY A 341 -13.52 0.83 -15.63
CA GLY A 341 -12.81 0.22 -16.74
C GLY A 341 -11.40 0.78 -16.98
N ARG A 342 -11.06 1.92 -16.37
CA ARG A 342 -9.71 2.50 -16.41
C ARG A 342 -8.83 1.93 -15.30
N ILE A 343 -7.58 1.61 -15.63
CA ILE A 343 -6.66 0.93 -14.70
C ILE A 343 -5.27 1.55 -14.80
N PHE A 344 -4.77 2.12 -13.71
CA PHE A 344 -3.39 2.58 -13.63
C PHE A 344 -2.45 1.42 -13.40
N MET A 345 -1.45 1.25 -14.26
CA MET A 345 -0.46 0.19 -14.12
C MET A 345 0.89 0.59 -14.65
N ASP A 346 1.93 -0.13 -14.24
CA ASP A 346 3.29 0.16 -14.71
C ASP A 346 3.41 0.00 -16.24
N SER A 347 4.04 0.98 -16.89
CA SER A 347 4.17 1.07 -18.34
C SER A 347 4.96 -0.08 -18.98
N SER A 348 5.75 -0.81 -18.19
CA SER A 348 6.48 -1.99 -18.66
C SER A 348 5.62 -3.26 -18.76
N CYS A 349 4.42 -3.28 -18.16
CA CYS A 349 3.48 -4.42 -18.15
C CYS A 349 2.68 -4.55 -19.46
N THR A 350 3.37 -4.47 -20.59
CA THR A 350 2.78 -4.30 -21.92
C THR A 350 1.91 -5.46 -22.39
N LYS A 351 2.21 -6.70 -21.97
CA LYS A 351 1.40 -7.87 -22.35
C LYS A 351 0.04 -7.82 -21.68
N THR A 352 0.01 -7.50 -20.39
CA THR A 352 -1.25 -7.35 -19.65
C THR A 352 -2.07 -6.19 -20.17
N MET A 353 -1.46 -5.05 -20.50
CA MET A 353 -2.16 -3.92 -21.14
C MET A 353 -2.89 -4.35 -22.42
N GLN A 354 -2.21 -5.08 -23.32
CA GLN A 354 -2.83 -5.57 -24.55
C GLN A 354 -3.97 -6.57 -24.30
N MET A 355 -3.91 -7.36 -23.22
CA MET A 355 -4.98 -8.28 -22.85
C MET A 355 -6.21 -7.53 -22.34
N LEU A 356 -6.00 -6.48 -21.54
CA LEU A 356 -7.04 -5.61 -20.99
C LEU A 356 -7.74 -4.80 -22.09
N GLU A 357 -6.99 -4.20 -23.01
CA GLU A 357 -7.53 -3.46 -24.16
C GLU A 357 -8.44 -4.33 -25.03
N LYS A 358 -8.04 -5.59 -25.29
CA LYS A 358 -8.85 -6.56 -26.05
C LYS A 358 -10.17 -6.91 -25.35
N LYS A 359 -10.24 -6.73 -24.04
CA LYS A 359 -11.44 -6.93 -23.21
C LYS A 359 -12.26 -5.65 -23.02
N GLY A 360 -11.80 -4.51 -23.53
CA GLY A 360 -12.51 -3.23 -23.44
C GLY A 360 -12.15 -2.38 -22.23
N TYR A 361 -11.12 -2.76 -21.46
CA TYR A 361 -10.55 -1.90 -20.43
C TYR A 361 -9.60 -0.87 -21.02
N GLU A 362 -9.34 0.19 -20.28
CA GLU A 362 -8.39 1.25 -20.63
C GLU A 362 -7.21 1.25 -19.63
N PRO A 363 -6.10 0.57 -19.95
CA PRO A 363 -4.89 0.69 -19.17
C PRO A 363 -4.31 2.10 -19.31
N ILE A 364 -4.01 2.74 -18.18
CA ILE A 364 -3.32 4.01 -18.09
C ILE A 364 -1.88 3.70 -17.63
N PRO A 365 -0.90 3.70 -18.55
CA PRO A 365 0.48 3.37 -18.19
C PRO A 365 1.04 4.44 -17.25
N ILE A 366 1.83 4.05 -16.25
CA ILE A 366 2.60 4.93 -15.36
C ILE A 366 4.04 4.43 -15.36
N ASP A 367 5.02 5.31 -15.54
CA ASP A 367 6.41 4.91 -15.38
C ASP A 367 6.70 4.77 -13.89
N TYR A 368 6.78 3.54 -13.34
CA TYR A 368 6.88 3.31 -11.89
C TYR A 368 7.99 2.31 -11.48
N GLN A 369 8.83 1.90 -12.43
CA GLN A 369 9.85 0.88 -12.20
C GLN A 369 10.95 1.26 -11.20
N ASN A 370 11.29 2.54 -11.00
CA ASN A 370 12.30 2.89 -9.99
C ASN A 370 11.76 2.63 -8.57
N CYS A 371 10.49 2.96 -8.33
CA CYS A 371 9.81 2.60 -7.09
C CYS A 371 9.69 1.08 -6.92
N TRP A 372 9.24 0.37 -7.97
CA TRP A 372 9.06 -1.08 -7.94
C TRP A 372 10.37 -1.83 -7.73
N GLN A 373 11.42 -1.55 -8.51
CA GLN A 373 12.68 -2.29 -8.43
C GLN A 373 13.47 -1.98 -7.16
N THR A 374 13.27 -0.79 -6.59
CA THR A 374 13.96 -0.43 -5.34
C THR A 374 13.24 -1.01 -4.14
N PHE A 375 11.92 -0.88 -4.07
CA PHE A 375 11.16 -1.13 -2.85
C PHE A 375 10.15 -2.29 -2.96
N HIS A 376 9.82 -2.74 -4.17
CA HIS A 376 8.65 -3.56 -4.50
C HIS A 376 7.30 -2.88 -4.22
N SER A 377 7.30 -1.53 -4.24
CA SER A 377 6.08 -0.73 -4.20
C SER A 377 5.58 -0.44 -5.60
N GLY A 378 4.43 -0.97 -5.96
CA GLY A 378 3.68 -0.49 -7.11
C GLY A 378 2.73 0.63 -6.71
N ILE A 379 1.74 0.88 -7.55
CA ILE A 379 0.83 2.00 -7.39
C ILE A 379 -0.11 1.75 -6.19
N ASP A 380 -0.67 0.54 -6.07
CA ASP A 380 -1.64 0.21 -5.02
C ASP A 380 -0.99 0.18 -3.62
N CYS A 381 0.24 -0.35 -3.46
CA CYS A 381 0.98 -0.27 -2.19
C CYS A 381 1.27 1.18 -1.78
N SER A 382 1.50 2.05 -2.77
CA SER A 382 1.90 3.44 -2.53
C SER A 382 0.74 4.31 -2.05
N ASP A 383 -0.50 3.85 -2.22
CA ASP A 383 -1.70 4.66 -2.10
C ASP A 383 -2.69 4.06 -1.11
N ALA A 384 -3.32 4.91 -0.29
CA ALA A 384 -4.43 4.53 0.57
C ALA A 384 -5.74 5.01 -0.05
N ASN A 385 -6.66 4.08 -0.30
CA ASN A 385 -8.01 4.41 -0.76
C ASN A 385 -8.75 5.17 0.35
N ILE A 386 -9.27 6.36 0.07
CA ILE A 386 -10.07 7.12 1.03
C ILE A 386 -11.56 7.00 0.73
N TRP A 387 -11.90 7.07 -0.56
CA TRP A 387 -13.27 7.01 -1.04
C TRP A 387 -13.39 6.15 -2.29
N ARG A 388 -14.01 4.97 -2.12
CA ARG A 388 -14.47 4.05 -3.17
C ARG A 388 -15.95 3.74 -3.00
N GLU A 389 -16.79 4.16 -3.95
CA GLU A 389 -18.25 4.03 -3.86
C GLU A 389 -18.86 3.97 -5.26
N ASN A 390 -19.62 2.90 -5.56
CA ASN A 390 -20.37 2.80 -6.81
C ASN A 390 -21.49 3.86 -6.85
N ASP A 391 -21.85 4.30 -8.06
CA ASP A 391 -22.87 5.35 -8.28
C ASP A 391 -24.30 4.90 -7.94
#